data_AF-A0A7Y9HVJ2-F1
#
_entry.id   AF-A0A7Y9HVJ2-F1
#
_cell.length_a   1.000
_cell.length_b   1.000
_cell.length_c   1.000
_cell.angle_alpha   90.00
_cell.angle_beta   90.00
_cell.angle_gamma   90.00
#
_symmetry.space_group_name_H-M   'P 1'
#
loop_
_entity.id
_entity.type
_entity.pdbx_description
1 polymer ?
#
loop_
_entity_poly.entity_id
_entity_poly.type
_entity_poly.pdbx_seq_one_letter_code
_entity_poly.pdbx_strand_id
1 'polypeptide(L)'
;MKRSLLFVILWLTASLVHAQDNPYKIFGYKPKTEYKDNPLDIYKVNNADKNSDVRYLVFDRQNKTIRLLNSKDSLIKAITYTDEDLLRWVSIDQKAEKYPQLSPYNYVNDNPIKNIDPNGMEIVGTDGKPVTYSVNKDGSLAWSKNASAGAQTIGNALASSGAMGDLNAFRDSKVAVTLVYSSDNNDKELGHTDNSYIHGTDQVVKSTVTVYGGAIDEMQNKVDNGSTYSGAGTKGALQTTALQLGDKNAVVAAVAGHERIHATDQTNQTQVNSNLKQGTNFDTEAAPIAHEVQILQNAIIKDVLKSIPLPIPGKL
;
A
#
# COMPACT_ATOMS: atom_id res chain seq x y z
N MET A 1 31.04 9.59 47.57
CA MET A 1 29.78 9.16 48.23
C MET A 1 28.50 9.70 47.59
N LYS A 2 28.43 10.94 47.06
CA LYS A 2 27.16 11.52 46.55
C LYS A 2 26.66 10.99 45.19
N ARG A 3 27.54 10.46 44.32
CA ARG A 3 27.15 9.93 43.00
C ARG A 3 26.60 8.49 43.06
N SER A 4 27.15 7.66 43.95
CA SER A 4 26.67 6.27 44.13
C SER A 4 25.30 6.19 44.78
N LEU A 5 24.93 7.16 45.63
CA LEU A 5 23.61 7.24 46.26
C LEU A 5 22.50 7.55 45.23
N LEU A 6 22.82 8.32 44.19
CA LEU A 6 21.86 8.71 43.14
C LEU A 6 21.48 7.54 42.23
N PHE A 7 22.43 6.63 41.95
CA PHE A 7 22.16 5.41 41.17
C PHE A 7 21.32 4.38 41.95
N VAL A 8 21.49 4.29 43.27
CA VAL A 8 20.67 3.41 44.12
C VAL A 8 19.23 3.92 44.23
N ILE A 9 19.03 5.24 44.32
CA ILE A 9 17.69 5.86 44.31
C ILE A 9 16.99 5.65 42.96
N LEU A 10 17.71 5.79 41.85
CA LEU A 10 17.15 5.58 40.50
C LEU A 10 16.71 4.12 40.27
N TRP A 11 17.44 3.15 40.84
CA TRP A 11 17.10 1.74 40.78
C TRP A 11 15.88 1.38 41.65
N LEU A 12 15.76 1.97 42.85
CA LEU A 12 14.60 1.80 43.74
C LEU A 12 13.31 2.38 43.16
N THR A 13 13.38 3.44 42.35
CA THR A 13 12.19 4.02 41.69
C THR A 13 11.68 3.21 40.49
N ALA A 14 12.54 2.43 39.83
CA ALA A 14 12.13 1.61 38.69
C ALA A 14 11.35 0.34 39.09
N SER A 15 11.55 -0.15 40.33
CA SER A 15 10.83 -1.32 40.88
C SER A 15 9.42 -1.04 41.41
N LEU A 16 8.94 0.21 41.37
CA LEU A 16 7.60 0.60 41.84
C LEU A 16 6.61 0.89 40.70
N VAL A 17 6.96 0.56 39.45
CA VAL A 17 6.02 0.58 38.33
C VAL A 17 5.11 -0.64 38.44
N HIS A 18 4.11 -0.54 39.33
CA HIS A 18 2.96 -1.44 39.29
C HIS A 18 2.18 -1.14 38.00
N ALA A 19 1.88 -2.19 37.23
CA ALA A 19 0.89 -2.12 36.17
C ALA A 19 -0.38 -1.46 36.70
N GLN A 20 -1.01 -0.59 35.91
CA GLN A 20 -2.15 0.23 36.33
C GLN A 20 -3.24 -0.61 37.01
N ASP A 21 -3.36 -0.46 38.33
CA ASP A 21 -4.53 -0.89 39.08
C ASP A 21 -5.77 -0.15 38.55
N ASN A 22 -6.91 -0.85 38.51
CA ASN A 22 -8.21 -0.36 38.07
C ASN A 22 -8.46 1.12 38.47
N PRO A 23 -8.52 2.06 37.51
CA PRO A 23 -8.65 3.49 37.80
C PRO A 23 -10.00 3.88 38.42
N TYR A 24 -10.99 2.98 38.40
CA TYR A 24 -12.32 3.18 38.98
C TYR A 24 -12.46 2.65 40.42
N LYS A 25 -11.38 2.11 41.01
CA LYS A 25 -11.37 1.60 42.40
C LYS A 25 -11.76 2.67 43.42
N ILE A 26 -11.46 3.95 43.14
CA ILE A 26 -11.81 5.11 43.97
C ILE A 26 -13.33 5.31 44.11
N PHE A 27 -14.12 4.79 43.17
CA PHE A 27 -15.58 4.89 43.16
C PHE A 27 -16.27 3.64 43.74
N GLY A 28 -15.51 2.72 44.36
CA GLY A 28 -16.05 1.43 44.84
C GLY A 28 -16.44 0.46 43.73
N TYR A 29 -16.13 0.78 42.47
CA TYR A 29 -16.49 -0.02 41.31
C TYR A 29 -15.48 -1.15 41.09
N LYS A 30 -15.95 -2.39 41.22
CA LYS A 30 -15.23 -3.58 40.76
C LYS A 30 -15.67 -3.88 39.32
N PRO A 31 -14.84 -3.64 38.30
CA PRO A 31 -15.18 -3.97 36.93
C PRO A 31 -15.41 -5.47 36.83
N LYS A 32 -16.58 -5.85 36.34
CA LYS A 32 -16.89 -7.22 35.98
C LYS A 32 -16.44 -7.39 34.53
N THR A 33 -15.20 -7.84 34.33
CA THR A 33 -14.72 -8.23 32.99
C THR A 33 -15.34 -9.57 32.63
N GLU A 34 -16.39 -9.54 31.83
CA GLU A 34 -16.84 -10.71 31.08
C GLU A 34 -16.10 -10.71 29.73
N TYR A 35 -15.26 -11.71 29.50
CA TYR A 35 -14.76 -12.00 28.16
C TYR A 35 -15.96 -12.43 27.32
N LYS A 36 -16.34 -11.62 26.34
CA LYS A 36 -17.26 -12.05 25.29
C LYS A 36 -16.44 -12.68 24.18
N ASP A 37 -16.66 -13.97 23.95
CA ASP A 37 -16.11 -14.67 22.78
C ASP A 37 -16.53 -13.90 21.53
N ASN A 38 -15.53 -13.37 20.82
CA ASN A 38 -15.76 -12.69 19.56
C ASN A 38 -15.78 -13.76 18.47
N PRO A 39 -16.75 -13.80 17.54
CA PRO A 39 -16.72 -14.73 16.40
C PRO A 39 -15.43 -14.64 15.54
N LEU A 40 -14.56 -13.64 15.78
CA LEU A 40 -13.21 -13.52 15.22
C LEU A 40 -12.16 -14.47 15.83
N ASP A 41 -12.47 -15.23 16.90
CA ASP A 41 -11.50 -16.12 17.55
C ASP A 41 -11.46 -17.54 16.96
N ILE A 42 -12.41 -17.86 16.07
CA ILE A 42 -12.39 -19.06 15.24
C ILE A 42 -12.20 -18.63 13.78
N TYR A 43 -11.01 -18.87 13.24
CA TYR A 43 -10.67 -18.53 11.85
C TYR A 43 -10.55 -19.79 10.98
N LYS A 44 -11.39 -19.92 9.96
CA LYS A 44 -11.44 -21.09 9.06
C LYS A 44 -10.82 -20.74 7.71
N VAL A 45 -9.80 -21.48 7.32
CA VAL A 45 -9.12 -21.42 6.02
C VAL A 45 -9.56 -22.60 5.17
N ASN A 46 -9.96 -22.34 3.94
CA ASN A 46 -10.32 -23.39 2.97
C ASN A 46 -9.08 -23.88 2.24
N ASN A 47 -8.89 -25.19 2.16
CA ASN A 47 -7.88 -25.78 1.30
C ASN A 47 -8.39 -25.80 -0.15
N ALA A 48 -7.66 -25.13 -1.04
CA ALA A 48 -8.01 -25.03 -2.46
C ALA A 48 -7.71 -26.30 -3.26
N ASP A 49 -6.85 -27.19 -2.74
CA ASP A 49 -6.55 -28.48 -3.38
C ASP A 49 -7.78 -29.40 -3.30
N LYS A 50 -8.28 -29.81 -4.47
CA LYS A 50 -9.44 -30.71 -4.60
C LYS A 50 -9.11 -32.17 -4.28
N ASN A 51 -7.83 -32.53 -4.29
CA ASN A 51 -7.35 -33.89 -4.07
C ASN A 51 -6.86 -34.13 -2.64
N SER A 52 -6.86 -33.10 -1.79
CA SER A 52 -6.44 -33.22 -0.39
C SER A 52 -7.56 -33.75 0.50
N ASP A 53 -7.22 -34.68 1.40
CA ASP A 53 -8.14 -35.12 2.46
C ASP A 53 -8.48 -33.98 3.43
N VAL A 54 -7.57 -33.00 3.60
CA VAL A 54 -7.77 -31.82 4.43
C VAL A 54 -8.53 -30.77 3.62
N ARG A 55 -9.76 -30.48 4.02
CA ARG A 55 -10.58 -29.44 3.37
C ARG A 55 -10.51 -28.10 4.07
N TYR A 56 -10.36 -28.11 5.39
CA TYR A 56 -10.37 -26.90 6.20
C TYR A 56 -9.27 -26.93 7.24
N LEU A 57 -8.65 -25.77 7.47
CA LEU A 57 -7.81 -25.52 8.63
C LEU A 57 -8.52 -24.49 9.50
N VAL A 58 -8.87 -24.87 10.72
CA VAL A 58 -9.58 -24.01 11.68
C VAL A 58 -8.63 -23.64 12.81
N PHE A 59 -8.33 -22.35 12.94
CA PHE A 59 -7.65 -21.79 14.09
C PHE A 59 -8.69 -21.46 15.15
N ASP A 60 -8.61 -22.11 16.30
CA ASP A 60 -9.36 -21.80 17.50
C ASP A 60 -8.40 -21.17 18.50
N ARG A 61 -8.41 -19.84 18.57
CA ARG A 61 -7.47 -19.09 19.40
C ARG A 61 -7.78 -19.17 20.88
N GLN A 62 -9.04 -19.36 21.24
CA GLN A 62 -9.47 -19.52 22.62
C GLN A 62 -8.95 -20.83 23.21
N ASN A 63 -9.07 -21.93 22.46
CA ASN A 63 -8.63 -23.24 22.89
C ASN A 63 -7.17 -23.55 22.49
N LYS A 64 -6.51 -22.61 21.80
CA LYS A 64 -5.15 -22.73 21.24
C LYS A 64 -4.97 -24.00 20.42
N THR A 65 -5.91 -24.25 19.51
CA THR A 65 -5.85 -25.41 18.61
C THR A 65 -5.98 -25.02 17.15
N ILE A 66 -5.21 -25.71 16.30
CA ILE A 66 -5.38 -25.73 14.86
C ILE A 66 -5.98 -27.08 14.50
N ARG A 67 -7.15 -27.08 13.88
CA ARG A 67 -7.86 -28.30 13.49
C ARG A 67 -7.85 -28.43 11.97
N LEU A 68 -7.34 -29.55 11.49
CA LEU A 68 -7.49 -29.95 10.09
C LEU A 68 -8.76 -30.78 9.98
N LEU A 69 -9.71 -30.33 9.18
CA LEU A 69 -11.00 -31.00 8.96
C LEU A 69 -11.10 -31.49 7.51
N ASN A 70 -11.80 -32.60 7.31
CA ASN A 70 -12.13 -33.09 5.97
C ASN A 70 -13.36 -32.36 5.38
N SER A 71 -13.79 -32.78 4.19
CA SER A 71 -14.94 -32.20 3.49
C SER A 71 -16.28 -32.34 4.22
N LYS A 72 -16.37 -33.22 5.22
CA LYS A 72 -17.54 -33.43 6.09
C LYS A 72 -17.40 -32.76 7.46
N ASP A 73 -16.48 -31.79 7.57
CA ASP A 73 -16.10 -31.12 8.82
C ASP A 73 -15.64 -32.07 9.95
N SER A 74 -15.28 -33.32 9.62
CA SER A 74 -14.75 -34.27 10.59
C SER A 74 -13.27 -33.97 10.85
N LEU A 75 -12.86 -34.04 12.12
CA LEU A 75 -11.49 -33.81 12.55
C LEU A 75 -10.56 -34.89 11.97
N ILE A 76 -9.56 -34.47 11.20
CA ILE A 76 -8.45 -35.32 10.76
C ILE A 76 -7.33 -35.23 11.80
N LYS A 77 -6.97 -34.01 12.20
CA LYS A 77 -5.88 -33.75 13.13
C LYS A 77 -6.14 -32.48 13.91
N ALA A 78 -5.85 -32.50 15.20
CA ALA A 78 -5.75 -31.30 16.02
C ALA A 78 -4.28 -31.08 16.40
N ILE A 79 -3.84 -29.83 16.34
CA ILE A 79 -2.53 -29.39 16.79
C ILE A 79 -2.80 -28.37 17.88
N THR A 80 -2.41 -28.67 19.11
CA THR A 80 -2.40 -27.68 20.18
C THR A 80 -1.14 -26.85 20.04
N TYR A 81 -1.27 -25.53 20.20
CA TYR A 81 -0.16 -24.62 20.11
C TYR A 81 -0.07 -23.77 21.38
N THR A 82 1.11 -23.25 21.64
CA THR A 82 1.39 -22.29 22.71
C THR A 82 1.42 -20.88 22.15
N ASP A 83 1.42 -19.86 23.02
CA ASP A 83 1.53 -18.47 22.55
C ASP A 83 2.87 -18.22 21.85
N GLU A 84 3.90 -19.02 22.16
CA GLU A 84 5.20 -18.99 21.50
C GLU A 84 5.17 -19.58 20.08
N ASP A 85 4.30 -20.57 19.84
CA ASP A 85 4.14 -21.22 18.54
C ASP A 85 3.40 -20.33 17.53
N LEU A 86 2.53 -19.41 18.00
CA LEU A 86 1.87 -18.41 17.15
C LEU A 86 2.84 -17.43 16.47
N LEU A 87 4.08 -17.36 16.94
CA LEU A 87 5.10 -16.45 16.43
C LEU A 87 5.97 -17.08 15.33
N ARG A 88 5.65 -18.29 14.87
CA ARG A 88 6.44 -19.06 13.90
C ARG A 88 5.56 -19.59 12.76
N TRP A 89 6.19 -19.87 11.63
CA TRP A 89 5.52 -20.53 10.52
C TRP A 89 5.30 -22.01 10.84
N VAL A 90 4.13 -22.54 10.46
CA VAL A 90 3.77 -23.97 10.64
C VAL A 90 4.27 -24.86 9.49
N SER A 91 4.88 -24.26 8.46
CA SER A 91 5.48 -24.91 7.29
C SER A 91 6.82 -24.25 6.93
N ILE A 92 7.67 -24.94 6.19
CA ILE A 92 8.98 -24.43 5.74
C ILE A 92 8.77 -23.25 4.78
N ASP A 93 9.51 -22.16 4.99
CA ASP A 93 9.62 -21.02 4.07
C ASP A 93 10.16 -21.47 2.70
N GLN A 94 9.46 -21.07 1.63
CA GLN A 94 9.80 -21.41 0.24
C GLN A 94 11.14 -20.82 -0.23
N LYS A 95 11.63 -19.77 0.42
CA LYS A 95 12.93 -19.12 0.16
C LYS A 95 13.95 -19.37 1.28
N ALA A 96 13.77 -20.41 2.09
CA ALA A 96 14.72 -20.77 3.15
C ALA A 96 16.17 -20.91 2.62
N GLU A 97 16.36 -21.37 1.38
CA GLU A 97 17.69 -21.49 0.74
C GLU A 97 18.42 -20.15 0.56
N LYS A 98 17.69 -19.03 0.47
CA LYS A 98 18.28 -17.69 0.35
C LYS A 98 18.86 -17.19 1.67
N TYR A 99 18.40 -17.75 2.79
CA TYR A 99 18.80 -17.35 4.15
C TYR A 99 19.23 -18.57 4.96
N PRO A 100 20.31 -19.27 4.57
CA PRO A 100 20.73 -20.53 5.21
C PRO A 100 21.11 -20.35 6.70
N GLN A 101 21.38 -19.12 7.12
CA GLN A 101 21.66 -18.77 8.51
C GLN A 101 20.40 -18.64 9.38
N LEU A 102 19.21 -18.62 8.79
CA LEU A 102 17.93 -18.49 9.50
C LEU A 102 17.20 -19.84 9.54
N SER A 103 16.43 -20.05 10.60
CA SER A 103 15.54 -21.22 10.64
C SER A 103 14.49 -21.13 9.53
N PRO A 104 14.15 -22.22 8.84
CA PRO A 104 13.10 -22.23 7.80
C PRO A 104 11.69 -21.95 8.34
N TYR A 105 11.52 -21.84 9.66
CA TYR A 105 10.25 -21.54 10.34
C TYR A 105 10.26 -20.18 11.05
N ASN A 106 11.34 -19.42 10.88
CA ASN A 106 11.54 -18.12 11.50
C ASN A 106 10.61 -17.06 10.89
N TYR A 107 9.96 -16.27 11.73
CA TYR A 107 9.27 -15.07 11.28
C TYR A 107 10.26 -13.89 11.28
N VAL A 108 10.49 -13.29 10.11
CA VAL A 108 11.16 -11.99 9.91
C VAL A 108 12.52 -11.79 10.61
N ASN A 109 13.38 -12.83 10.60
CA ASN A 109 14.67 -12.83 11.28
C ASN A 109 14.58 -12.55 12.80
N ASP A 110 13.51 -13.07 13.43
CA ASP A 110 13.21 -12.92 14.87
C ASP A 110 13.15 -11.46 15.30
N ASN A 111 12.91 -10.55 14.35
CA ASN A 111 12.89 -9.12 14.59
C ASN A 111 11.65 -8.48 13.97
N PRO A 112 10.43 -8.86 14.42
CA PRO A 112 9.17 -8.29 13.92
C PRO A 112 9.00 -6.80 14.28
N ILE A 113 9.87 -6.27 15.13
CA ILE A 113 9.96 -4.83 15.41
C ILE A 113 10.70 -4.10 14.30
N LYS A 114 11.68 -4.75 13.63
CA LYS A 114 12.49 -4.19 12.54
C LYS A 114 12.14 -4.69 11.14
N ASN A 115 11.41 -5.80 11.03
CA ASN A 115 11.09 -6.44 9.78
C ASN A 115 9.61 -6.90 9.66
N ILE A 116 9.07 -6.89 8.45
CA ILE A 116 7.75 -7.43 8.08
C ILE A 116 7.97 -8.45 6.95
N ASP A 117 7.19 -9.53 6.93
CA ASP A 117 7.13 -10.46 5.79
C ASP A 117 5.72 -10.42 5.20
N PRO A 118 5.49 -9.62 4.13
CA PRO A 118 4.15 -9.30 3.65
C PRO A 118 3.40 -10.47 2.99
N ASN A 119 4.13 -11.50 2.55
CA ASN A 119 3.62 -12.62 1.76
C ASN A 119 4.24 -13.97 2.13
N GLY A 120 5.04 -14.04 3.22
CA GLY A 120 5.69 -15.27 3.66
C GLY A 120 6.89 -15.67 2.81
N MET A 121 7.54 -14.71 2.14
CA MET A 121 8.64 -14.97 1.21
C MET A 121 9.78 -13.96 1.32
N GLU A 122 9.55 -12.72 1.78
CA GLU A 122 10.58 -11.68 1.80
C GLU A 122 10.52 -10.77 3.03
N ILE A 123 11.68 -10.62 3.67
CA ILE A 123 11.87 -9.75 4.84
C ILE A 123 12.07 -8.30 4.35
N VAL A 124 11.12 -7.41 4.65
CA VAL A 124 11.22 -5.96 4.42
C VAL A 124 11.37 -5.21 5.74
N GLY A 125 12.01 -4.04 5.77
CA GLY A 125 12.18 -3.26 7.00
C GLY A 125 10.85 -2.69 7.56
N THR A 126 10.73 -2.55 8.88
CA THR A 126 9.55 -2.04 9.63
C THR A 126 9.56 -0.54 9.84
N ASP A 127 10.23 0.25 9.01
CA ASP A 127 10.09 1.68 9.25
C ASP A 127 8.61 2.10 9.21
N GLY A 128 7.71 1.33 8.55
CA GLY A 128 6.34 0.96 8.99
C GLY A 128 5.39 2.12 9.29
N LYS A 129 5.93 3.32 9.10
CA LYS A 129 5.36 4.62 9.28
C LYS A 129 4.85 5.01 7.92
N PRO A 130 3.68 5.66 7.86
CA PRO A 130 3.19 6.20 6.61
C PRO A 130 4.29 7.05 5.97
N VAL A 131 4.50 6.89 4.67
CA VAL A 131 5.27 7.88 3.90
C VAL A 131 4.51 9.20 4.03
N THR A 132 5.13 10.17 4.68
CA THR A 132 4.58 11.52 4.83
C THR A 132 5.38 12.53 4.02
N TYR A 133 4.75 13.66 3.73
CA TYR A 133 5.36 14.81 3.11
C TYR A 133 4.78 16.10 3.69
N SER A 134 5.54 17.20 3.56
CA SER A 134 5.06 18.56 3.81
C SER A 134 5.29 19.42 2.56
N VAL A 135 4.43 20.42 2.34
CA VAL A 135 4.57 21.35 1.22
C VAL A 135 5.39 22.57 1.68
N ASN A 136 6.48 22.86 0.98
CA ASN A 136 7.30 24.04 1.20
C ASN A 136 6.61 25.31 0.67
N LYS A 137 7.12 26.49 1.03
CA LYS A 137 6.55 27.78 0.57
C LYS A 137 6.56 27.97 -0.94
N ASP A 138 7.51 27.33 -1.62
CA ASP A 138 7.64 27.34 -3.09
C ASP A 138 6.79 26.25 -3.78
N GLY A 139 6.02 25.48 -3.02
CA GLY A 139 5.19 24.38 -3.52
C GLY A 139 5.93 23.05 -3.70
N SER A 140 7.24 22.99 -3.46
CA SER A 140 8.00 21.73 -3.50
C SER A 140 7.65 20.84 -2.30
N LEU A 141 7.83 19.53 -2.45
CA LEU A 141 7.56 18.56 -1.39
C LEU A 141 8.83 18.21 -0.61
N ALA A 142 8.73 18.26 0.72
CA ALA A 142 9.72 17.68 1.61
C ALA A 142 9.21 16.32 2.10
N TRP A 143 9.91 15.26 1.69
CA TRP A 143 9.52 13.88 1.97
C TRP A 143 10.13 13.34 3.27
N SER A 144 9.39 12.47 3.93
CA SER A 144 9.92 11.62 5.01
C SER A 144 11.04 10.71 4.51
N LYS A 145 12.00 10.37 5.38
CA LYS A 145 13.21 9.62 5.01
C LYS A 145 12.93 8.23 4.45
N ASN A 146 11.76 7.67 4.74
CA ASN A 146 11.30 6.37 4.28
C ASN A 146 10.55 6.41 2.93
N ALA A 147 10.40 7.60 2.31
CA ALA A 147 9.81 7.70 0.98
C ALA A 147 10.72 7.05 -0.07
N SER A 148 10.21 6.06 -0.80
CA SER A 148 10.95 5.44 -1.91
C SER A 148 11.22 6.47 -3.02
N ALA A 149 12.28 6.26 -3.81
CA ALA A 149 12.57 7.13 -4.95
C ALA A 149 11.39 7.20 -5.93
N GLY A 150 10.70 6.07 -6.18
CA GLY A 150 9.52 6.04 -7.04
C GLY A 150 8.35 6.86 -6.48
N ALA A 151 8.07 6.76 -5.18
CA ALA A 151 7.04 7.58 -4.53
C ALA A 151 7.36 9.07 -4.58
N GLN A 152 8.64 9.44 -4.40
CA GLN A 152 9.09 10.84 -4.55
C GLN A 152 8.90 11.33 -5.98
N THR A 153 9.31 10.55 -7.00
CA THR A 153 9.14 10.91 -8.42
C THR A 153 7.67 11.13 -8.75
N ILE A 154 6.81 10.16 -8.44
CA ILE A 154 5.37 10.23 -8.73
C ILE A 154 4.70 11.35 -7.96
N GLY A 155 4.96 11.48 -6.65
CA GLY A 155 4.34 12.51 -5.83
C GLY A 155 4.80 13.93 -6.20
N ASN A 156 6.07 14.11 -6.57
CA ASN A 156 6.56 15.39 -7.08
C ASN A 156 5.92 15.75 -8.42
N ALA A 157 5.74 14.77 -9.31
CA ALA A 157 5.03 14.96 -10.57
C ALA A 157 3.59 15.43 -10.30
N LEU A 158 2.82 14.70 -9.49
CA LEU A 158 1.46 15.06 -9.07
C LEU A 158 1.39 16.48 -8.50
N ALA A 159 2.31 16.84 -7.60
CA ALA A 159 2.37 18.18 -7.01
C ALA A 159 2.63 19.27 -8.08
N SER A 160 3.62 19.05 -8.94
CA SER A 160 4.01 19.99 -9.99
C SER A 160 2.91 20.18 -11.05
N SER A 161 2.08 19.16 -11.27
CA SER A 161 0.95 19.19 -12.22
C SER A 161 -0.38 19.63 -11.60
N GLY A 162 -0.39 20.04 -10.32
CA GLY A 162 -1.59 20.52 -9.62
C GLY A 162 -2.53 19.41 -9.13
N ALA A 163 -2.09 18.15 -9.17
CA ALA A 163 -2.84 16.96 -8.76
C ALA A 163 -2.56 16.56 -7.30
N MET A 164 -2.47 17.53 -6.39
CA MET A 164 -2.24 17.26 -4.95
C MET A 164 -3.38 16.44 -4.33
N GLY A 165 -4.59 16.55 -4.88
CA GLY A 165 -5.74 15.74 -4.48
C GLY A 165 -5.48 14.25 -4.63
N ASP A 166 -4.83 13.83 -5.72
CA ASP A 166 -4.48 12.43 -5.96
C ASP A 166 -3.43 11.92 -4.99
N LEU A 167 -2.41 12.75 -4.71
CA LEU A 167 -1.39 12.40 -3.72
C LEU A 167 -1.98 12.26 -2.31
N ASN A 168 -2.90 13.15 -1.92
CA ASN A 168 -3.65 13.02 -0.67
C ASN A 168 -4.52 11.76 -0.66
N ALA A 169 -5.18 11.44 -1.78
CA ALA A 169 -6.01 10.25 -1.88
C ALA A 169 -5.21 8.94 -1.76
N PHE A 170 -3.98 8.87 -2.27
CA PHE A 170 -3.07 7.76 -1.99
C PHE A 170 -2.73 7.65 -0.51
N ARG A 171 -2.35 8.76 0.13
CA ARG A 171 -1.98 8.82 1.55
C ARG A 171 -3.14 8.41 2.47
N ASP A 172 -4.34 8.92 2.18
CA ASP A 172 -5.53 8.76 3.01
C ASP A 172 -6.35 7.50 2.65
N SER A 173 -5.87 6.72 1.68
CA SER A 173 -6.53 5.50 1.24
C SER A 173 -6.67 4.50 2.39
N LYS A 174 -7.82 3.82 2.43
CA LYS A 174 -8.03 2.66 3.32
C LYS A 174 -7.29 1.41 2.83
N VAL A 175 -6.90 1.40 1.55
CA VAL A 175 -6.09 0.37 0.91
C VAL A 175 -4.63 0.76 1.04
N ALA A 176 -3.75 -0.15 1.45
CA ALA A 176 -2.31 0.14 1.53
C ALA A 176 -1.72 0.24 0.11
N VAL A 177 -1.42 1.46 -0.33
CA VAL A 177 -0.90 1.71 -1.69
C VAL A 177 0.63 1.78 -1.70
N THR A 178 1.24 1.05 -2.63
CA THR A 178 2.67 1.17 -2.97
C THR A 178 2.81 1.87 -4.32
N LEU A 179 3.67 2.88 -4.39
CA LEU A 179 3.98 3.59 -5.63
C LEU A 179 5.35 3.16 -6.17
N VAL A 180 5.38 2.70 -7.42
CA VAL A 180 6.57 2.24 -8.12
C VAL A 180 6.76 3.07 -9.38
N TYR A 181 7.94 3.67 -9.54
CA TYR A 181 8.36 4.26 -10.80
C TYR A 181 9.38 3.32 -11.43
N SER A 182 8.98 2.60 -12.47
CA SER A 182 9.83 1.63 -13.15
C SER A 182 10.61 2.28 -14.28
N SER A 183 11.90 1.94 -14.42
CA SER A 183 12.69 2.29 -15.60
C SER A 183 12.39 1.41 -16.81
N ASP A 184 11.56 0.37 -16.65
CA ASP A 184 11.23 -0.54 -17.73
C ASP A 184 10.41 0.15 -18.80
N ASN A 185 10.67 -0.24 -20.04
CA ASN A 185 9.88 0.15 -21.18
C ASN A 185 8.79 -0.90 -21.42
N ASN A 186 7.58 -0.59 -20.97
CA ASN A 186 6.39 -1.36 -21.28
C ASN A 186 5.78 -0.83 -22.59
N ASP A 187 5.71 -1.67 -23.62
CA ASP A 187 5.25 -1.31 -24.95
C ASP A 187 3.72 -1.18 -25.08
N LYS A 188 2.97 -1.53 -24.03
CA LYS A 188 1.50 -1.62 -24.04
C LYS A 188 0.81 -0.54 -23.21
N GLU A 189 1.40 -0.16 -22.09
CA GLU A 189 0.76 0.73 -21.11
C GLU A 189 1.81 1.62 -20.43
N LEU A 190 1.39 2.82 -20.03
CA LEU A 190 2.25 3.76 -19.30
C LEU A 190 2.16 3.57 -17.78
N GLY A 191 1.09 2.93 -17.30
CA GLY A 191 0.87 2.61 -15.90
C GLY A 191 0.09 1.31 -15.74
N HIS A 192 0.12 0.76 -14.53
CA HIS A 192 -0.62 -0.43 -14.16
C HIS A 192 -0.93 -0.45 -12.66
N THR A 193 -2.04 -1.08 -12.29
CA THR A 193 -2.42 -1.29 -10.89
C THR A 193 -2.67 -2.75 -10.57
N ASP A 194 -1.84 -3.30 -9.68
CA ASP A 194 -2.02 -4.64 -9.13
C ASP A 194 -2.76 -4.58 -7.79
N ASN A 195 -4.01 -5.06 -7.77
CA ASN A 195 -4.82 -5.16 -6.56
C ASN A 195 -4.67 -6.52 -5.88
N SER A 196 -4.38 -6.50 -4.58
CA SER A 196 -4.37 -7.68 -3.72
C SER A 196 -5.63 -7.73 -2.86
N TYR A 197 -6.32 -8.86 -2.93
CA TYR A 197 -7.61 -9.07 -2.27
C TYR A 197 -7.47 -9.91 -1.00
N ILE A 198 -8.38 -9.71 -0.05
CA ILE A 198 -8.56 -10.67 1.03
C ILE A 198 -9.05 -11.98 0.43
N HIS A 199 -8.42 -13.09 0.83
CA HIS A 199 -8.81 -14.42 0.35
C HIS A 199 -10.30 -14.68 0.59
N GLY A 200 -11.00 -15.08 -0.46
CA GLY A 200 -12.43 -15.40 -0.39
C GLY A 200 -13.37 -14.19 -0.34
N THR A 201 -12.85 -12.96 -0.47
CA THR A 201 -13.68 -11.75 -0.58
C THR A 201 -13.28 -10.93 -1.82
N ASP A 202 -14.04 -9.86 -2.06
CA ASP A 202 -13.77 -8.88 -3.11
C ASP A 202 -13.15 -7.59 -2.54
N GLN A 203 -12.76 -7.61 -1.26
CA GLN A 203 -12.14 -6.47 -0.60
C GLN A 203 -10.66 -6.39 -0.94
N VAL A 204 -10.25 -5.27 -1.53
CA VAL A 204 -8.84 -4.94 -1.76
C VAL A 204 -8.21 -4.48 -0.45
N VAL A 205 -7.00 -4.97 -0.15
CA VAL A 205 -6.23 -4.61 1.05
C VAL A 205 -4.89 -3.97 0.73
N LYS A 206 -4.32 -4.26 -0.43
CA LYS A 206 -3.10 -3.64 -0.93
C LYS A 206 -3.23 -3.38 -2.42
N SER A 207 -2.64 -2.29 -2.89
CA SER A 207 -2.54 -1.98 -4.31
C SER A 207 -1.12 -1.55 -4.63
N THR A 208 -0.56 -2.04 -5.72
CA THR A 208 0.71 -1.55 -6.27
C THR A 208 0.41 -0.78 -7.53
N VAL A 209 0.68 0.52 -7.51
CA VAL A 209 0.60 1.39 -8.69
C VAL A 209 2.00 1.51 -9.27
N THR A 210 2.14 1.07 -10.51
CA THR A 210 3.38 1.16 -11.28
C THR A 210 3.21 2.18 -12.38
N VAL A 211 4.12 3.15 -12.46
CA VAL A 211 4.27 4.04 -13.61
C VAL A 211 5.54 3.61 -14.36
N TYR A 212 5.40 3.26 -15.63
CA TYR A 212 6.51 2.84 -16.49
C TYR A 212 7.21 4.06 -17.07
N GLY A 213 8.15 4.61 -16.30
CA GLY A 213 8.98 5.75 -16.70
C GLY A 213 9.75 5.50 -17.99
N GLY A 214 10.25 4.28 -18.22
CA GLY A 214 10.92 3.91 -19.48
C GLY A 214 10.00 4.01 -20.69
N ALA A 215 8.72 3.67 -20.55
CA ALA A 215 7.71 3.82 -21.61
C ALA A 215 7.41 5.29 -21.90
N ILE A 216 7.33 6.13 -20.85
CA ILE A 216 7.16 7.58 -20.99
C ILE A 216 8.40 8.21 -21.66
N ASP A 217 9.60 7.74 -21.34
CA ASP A 217 10.83 8.20 -21.99
C ASP A 217 10.86 7.80 -23.47
N GLU A 218 10.42 6.59 -23.83
CA GLU A 218 10.25 6.20 -25.23
C GLU A 218 9.20 7.09 -25.94
N MET A 219 8.10 7.40 -25.26
CA MET A 219 7.07 8.29 -25.77
C MET A 219 7.64 9.70 -26.04
N GLN A 220 8.39 10.27 -25.10
CA GLN A 220 9.09 11.55 -25.28
C GLN A 220 10.01 11.50 -26.50
N ASN A 221 10.85 10.46 -26.61
CA ASN A 221 11.75 10.32 -27.76
C ASN A 221 10.98 10.27 -29.09
N LYS A 222 9.82 9.59 -29.14
CA LYS A 222 8.98 9.56 -30.34
C LYS A 222 8.36 10.92 -30.65
N VAL A 223 7.91 11.66 -29.64
CA VAL A 223 7.36 13.02 -29.79
C VAL A 223 8.42 14.00 -30.28
N ASP A 224 9.64 13.93 -29.74
CA ASP A 224 10.77 14.74 -30.18
C ASP A 224 11.13 14.48 -31.66
N ASN A 225 10.88 13.25 -32.13
CA ASN A 225 11.01 12.84 -33.53
C ASN A 225 9.73 13.10 -34.37
N GLY A 226 8.79 13.89 -33.86
CA GLY A 226 7.60 14.34 -34.60
C GLY A 226 6.38 13.41 -34.53
N SER A 227 6.41 12.35 -33.71
CA SER A 227 5.25 11.48 -33.53
C SER A 227 4.15 12.18 -32.74
N THR A 228 2.89 11.82 -33.01
CA THR A 228 1.73 12.24 -32.20
C THR A 228 0.89 11.02 -31.82
N TYR A 229 0.27 11.07 -30.65
CA TYR A 229 -0.51 9.95 -30.10
C TYR A 229 -2.02 10.21 -30.11
N SER A 230 -2.51 11.03 -31.04
CA SER A 230 -3.92 11.39 -31.16
C SER A 230 -4.85 10.20 -31.45
N GLY A 231 -4.32 9.09 -31.99
CA GLY A 231 -5.05 7.84 -32.23
C GLY A 231 -5.55 7.15 -30.94
N ALA A 232 -5.00 7.50 -29.77
CA ALA A 232 -5.48 7.06 -28.46
C ALA A 232 -6.58 7.97 -27.88
N GLY A 233 -7.18 8.84 -28.70
CA GLY A 233 -8.19 9.81 -28.30
C GLY A 233 -7.61 11.04 -27.59
N THR A 234 -8.47 11.76 -26.88
CA THR A 234 -8.12 13.03 -26.22
C THR A 234 -6.92 12.90 -25.27
N LYS A 235 -6.79 11.76 -24.55
CA LYS A 235 -5.67 11.54 -23.64
C LYS A 235 -4.32 11.54 -24.36
N GLY A 236 -4.19 10.82 -25.47
CA GLY A 236 -2.93 10.72 -26.20
C GLY A 236 -2.53 12.04 -26.88
N ALA A 237 -3.51 12.80 -27.36
CA ALA A 237 -3.28 14.16 -27.85
C ALA A 237 -2.75 15.10 -26.74
N LEU A 238 -3.33 15.03 -25.54
CA LEU A 238 -2.88 15.84 -24.41
C LEU A 238 -1.51 15.39 -23.86
N GLN A 239 -1.24 14.09 -23.78
CA GLN A 239 0.09 13.56 -23.43
C GLN A 239 1.15 14.07 -24.42
N THR A 240 0.85 14.01 -25.73
CA THR A 240 1.74 14.57 -26.77
C THR A 240 2.01 16.05 -26.53
N THR A 241 0.96 16.85 -26.29
CA THR A 241 1.08 18.30 -26.04
C THR A 241 1.91 18.59 -24.79
N ALA A 242 1.70 17.85 -23.69
CA ALA A 242 2.48 18.01 -22.47
C ALA A 242 3.98 17.77 -22.71
N LEU A 243 4.33 16.71 -23.44
CA LEU A 243 5.71 16.39 -23.79
C LEU A 243 6.34 17.44 -24.73
N GLN A 244 5.57 17.99 -25.67
CA GLN A 244 6.01 19.08 -26.54
C GLN A 244 6.27 20.39 -25.78
N LEU A 245 5.54 20.62 -24.69
CA LEU A 245 5.79 21.73 -23.76
C LEU A 245 6.97 21.45 -22.81
N GLY A 246 7.57 20.25 -22.88
CA GLY A 246 8.65 19.82 -22.00
C GLY A 246 8.19 19.40 -20.60
N ASP A 247 6.89 19.23 -20.37
CA ASP A 247 6.35 18.80 -19.07
C ASP A 247 6.12 17.28 -19.03
N LYS A 248 7.21 16.53 -18.92
CA LYS A 248 7.15 15.07 -18.69
C LYS A 248 6.43 14.73 -17.38
N ASN A 249 6.49 15.61 -16.38
CA ASN A 249 5.83 15.39 -15.09
C ASN A 249 4.31 15.40 -15.24
N ALA A 250 3.73 16.19 -16.14
CA ALA A 250 2.30 16.12 -16.45
C ALA A 250 1.88 14.72 -16.90
N VAL A 251 2.68 14.05 -17.73
CA VAL A 251 2.37 12.68 -18.18
C VAL A 251 2.49 11.69 -17.02
N VAL A 252 3.57 11.76 -16.23
CA VAL A 252 3.74 10.92 -15.03
C VAL A 252 2.59 11.11 -14.03
N ALA A 253 2.19 12.37 -13.79
CA ALA A 253 1.10 12.71 -12.89
C ALA A 253 -0.25 12.19 -13.40
N ALA A 254 -0.51 12.33 -14.70
CA ALA A 254 -1.75 11.88 -15.32
C ALA A 254 -1.90 10.35 -15.24
N VAL A 255 -0.83 9.61 -15.57
CA VAL A 255 -0.80 8.16 -15.43
C VAL A 255 -0.98 7.75 -13.97
N ALA A 256 -0.27 8.38 -13.03
CA ALA A 256 -0.45 8.06 -11.61
C ALA A 256 -1.88 8.36 -11.11
N GLY A 257 -2.51 9.45 -11.56
CA GLY A 257 -3.89 9.78 -11.24
C GLY A 257 -4.91 8.83 -11.85
N HIS A 258 -4.64 8.31 -13.05
CA HIS A 258 -5.40 7.24 -13.69
C HIS A 258 -5.39 5.99 -12.80
N GLU A 259 -4.19 5.46 -12.52
CA GLU A 259 -3.98 4.26 -11.72
C GLU A 259 -4.50 4.39 -10.28
N ARG A 260 -4.49 5.61 -9.73
CA ARG A 260 -5.09 5.88 -8.42
C ARG A 260 -6.55 5.45 -8.35
N ILE A 261 -7.34 5.63 -9.41
CA ILE A 261 -8.75 5.21 -9.40
C ILE A 261 -8.85 3.70 -9.20
N HIS A 262 -8.07 2.92 -9.94
CA HIS A 262 -8.01 1.46 -9.76
C HIS A 262 -7.50 1.05 -8.38
N ALA A 263 -6.60 1.84 -7.79
CA ALA A 263 -5.96 1.54 -6.50
C ALA A 263 -6.77 1.96 -5.27
N THR A 264 -7.61 2.99 -5.36
CA THR A 264 -8.25 3.58 -4.18
C THR A 264 -9.77 3.70 -4.26
N ASP A 265 -10.37 3.65 -5.46
CA ASP A 265 -11.82 3.75 -5.60
C ASP A 265 -12.48 2.38 -5.41
N GLN A 266 -13.20 2.23 -4.30
CA GLN A 266 -13.84 0.96 -3.94
C GLN A 266 -14.89 0.51 -4.97
N THR A 267 -15.55 1.45 -5.65
CA THR A 267 -16.56 1.14 -6.67
C THR A 267 -15.87 0.58 -7.90
N ASN A 268 -14.81 1.26 -8.38
CA ASN A 268 -14.01 0.79 -9.50
C ASN A 268 -13.42 -0.60 -9.23
N GLN A 269 -12.82 -0.80 -8.05
CA GLN A 269 -12.27 -2.10 -7.63
C GLN A 269 -13.31 -3.22 -7.64
N THR A 270 -14.53 -2.93 -7.17
CA THR A 270 -15.64 -3.89 -7.13
C THR A 270 -16.11 -4.23 -8.55
N GLN A 271 -16.16 -3.24 -9.44
CA GLN A 271 -16.53 -3.42 -10.85
C GLN A 271 -15.47 -4.23 -11.62
N VAL A 272 -14.19 -3.92 -11.45
CA VAL A 272 -13.07 -4.69 -12.04
C VAL A 272 -13.17 -6.16 -11.62
N ASN A 273 -13.34 -6.40 -10.32
CA ASN A 273 -13.44 -7.76 -9.81
C ASN A 273 -14.73 -8.47 -10.27
N SER A 274 -15.85 -7.76 -10.40
CA SER A 274 -17.09 -8.30 -10.99
C SER A 274 -16.88 -8.70 -12.45
N ASN A 275 -16.18 -7.89 -13.25
CA ASN A 275 -15.87 -8.23 -14.64
C ASN A 275 -15.03 -9.52 -14.70
N LEU A 276 -14.01 -9.63 -13.86
CA LEU A 276 -13.11 -10.78 -13.80
C LEU A 276 -13.78 -12.08 -13.32
N LYS A 277 -14.58 -12.01 -12.24
CA LYS A 277 -15.15 -13.21 -11.58
C LYS A 277 -16.55 -13.57 -12.06
N GLN A 278 -17.35 -12.56 -12.43
CA GLN A 278 -18.79 -12.72 -12.70
C GLN A 278 -19.13 -12.49 -14.18
N GLY A 279 -18.15 -12.10 -15.02
CA GLY A 279 -18.36 -11.89 -16.45
C GLY A 279 -19.23 -10.68 -16.76
N THR A 280 -19.28 -9.69 -15.86
CA THR A 280 -19.93 -8.40 -16.15
C THR A 280 -19.07 -7.57 -17.12
N ASN A 281 -19.67 -6.51 -17.67
CA ASN A 281 -19.03 -5.63 -18.67
C ASN A 281 -19.04 -4.16 -18.23
N PHE A 282 -18.72 -3.89 -16.96
CA PHE A 282 -18.60 -2.51 -16.49
C PHE A 282 -17.42 -1.83 -17.19
N ASP A 283 -17.61 -0.59 -17.64
CA ASP A 283 -16.51 0.21 -18.18
C ASP A 283 -15.68 0.78 -17.01
N THR A 284 -14.66 0.02 -16.62
CA THR A 284 -13.77 0.36 -15.51
C THR A 284 -12.71 1.39 -15.88
N GLU A 285 -12.58 1.72 -17.16
CA GLU A 285 -11.57 2.64 -17.71
C GLU A 285 -12.12 4.06 -17.91
N ALA A 286 -13.44 4.23 -18.03
CA ALA A 286 -14.06 5.54 -18.26
C ALA A 286 -13.67 6.60 -17.21
N ALA A 287 -13.77 6.26 -15.92
CA ALA A 287 -13.43 7.19 -14.84
C ALA A 287 -11.91 7.47 -14.74
N PRO A 288 -11.02 6.44 -14.76
CA PRO A 288 -9.57 6.63 -14.90
C PRO A 288 -9.17 7.55 -16.06
N ILE A 289 -9.67 7.28 -17.27
CA ILE A 289 -9.38 8.08 -18.47
C ILE A 289 -9.87 9.52 -18.32
N ALA A 290 -11.08 9.72 -17.80
CA ALA A 290 -11.62 11.07 -17.60
C ALA A 290 -10.75 11.88 -16.61
N HIS A 291 -10.27 11.24 -15.54
CA HIS A 291 -9.41 11.86 -14.54
C HIS A 291 -8.01 12.16 -15.07
N GLU A 292 -7.44 11.24 -15.86
CA GLU A 292 -6.17 11.43 -16.58
C GLU A 292 -6.22 12.66 -17.49
N VAL A 293 -7.29 12.78 -18.29
CA VAL A 293 -7.54 13.94 -19.17
C VAL A 293 -7.61 15.24 -18.36
N GLN A 294 -8.30 15.23 -17.22
CA GLN A 294 -8.41 16.40 -16.35
C GLN A 294 -7.04 16.87 -15.83
N ILE A 295 -6.19 15.94 -15.38
CA ILE A 295 -4.84 16.26 -14.90
C ILE A 295 -4.01 16.89 -16.02
N LEU A 296 -4.00 16.28 -17.21
CA LEU A 296 -3.25 16.80 -18.36
C LEU A 296 -3.74 18.19 -18.78
N GLN A 297 -5.06 18.40 -18.87
CA GLN A 297 -5.62 19.71 -19.21
C GLN A 297 -5.18 20.79 -18.23
N ASN A 298 -5.26 20.50 -16.92
CA ASN A 298 -4.86 21.46 -15.89
C ASN A 298 -3.36 21.78 -15.96
N ALA A 299 -2.52 20.77 -16.16
CA ALA A 299 -1.06 20.96 -16.28
C ALA A 299 -0.69 21.76 -17.53
N ILE A 300 -1.27 21.42 -18.69
CA ILE A 300 -1.04 22.13 -19.95
C ILE A 300 -1.50 23.58 -19.85
N ILE A 301 -2.70 23.84 -19.31
CA ILE A 301 -3.19 25.22 -19.11
C ILE A 301 -2.21 25.99 -18.22
N LYS A 302 -1.75 25.39 -17.12
CA LYS A 302 -0.78 26.01 -16.22
C LYS A 302 0.51 26.37 -16.95
N ASP A 303 1.05 25.50 -17.80
CA ASP A 303 2.31 25.76 -18.50
C ASP A 303 2.17 26.76 -19.64
N VAL A 304 1.06 26.70 -20.39
CA VAL A 304 0.72 27.74 -21.37
C VAL A 304 0.61 29.10 -20.68
N LEU A 305 -0.08 29.20 -19.54
CA LEU A 305 -0.19 30.47 -18.81
C LEU A 305 1.16 31.01 -18.32
N LYS A 306 2.08 30.14 -17.89
CA LYS A 306 3.46 30.57 -17.53
C LYS A 306 4.25 31.10 -18.73
N SER A 307 3.96 30.61 -19.92
CA SER A 307 4.66 31.05 -21.15
C SER A 307 4.18 32.41 -21.67
N ILE A 308 3.03 32.90 -21.21
CA ILE A 308 2.50 34.21 -21.60
C ILE A 308 3.24 35.31 -20.80
N PRO A 309 3.90 36.28 -21.45
CA PRO A 309 4.52 37.39 -20.77
C PRO A 309 3.47 38.19 -19.99
N LEU A 310 3.64 38.35 -18.68
CA LEU A 310 2.79 39.25 -17.91
C LEU A 310 3.07 40.70 -18.36
N PRO A 311 2.04 41.54 -18.56
CA PRO A 311 2.25 42.96 -18.81
C PRO A 311 3.03 43.55 -17.63
N ILE A 312 4.14 44.23 -17.93
CA ILE A 312 4.94 44.94 -16.93
C ILE A 312 3.96 45.88 -16.20
N PRO A 313 3.83 45.81 -14.86
CA PRO A 313 2.98 46.73 -14.14
C PRO A 313 3.48 48.15 -14.45
N GLY A 314 2.69 48.88 -15.22
CA GLY A 314 2.96 50.29 -15.49
C GLY A 314 3.10 50.98 -14.14
N LYS A 315 4.20 51.70 -13.95
CA LYS A 315 4.37 52.57 -12.78
C LYS A 315 3.15 53.50 -12.75
N LEU A 316 2.28 53.29 -11.76
CA LEU A 316 1.27 54.27 -11.34
C LEU A 316 1.97 55.49 -10.74
#